data_AF-A0A182JNQ7-F1
#
_entry.id   AF-A0A182JNQ7-F1
#
_cell.length_a   1.000
_cell.length_b   1.000
_cell.length_c   1.000
_cell.angle_alpha   90.00
_cell.angle_beta   90.00
_cell.angle_gamma   90.00
#
_symmetry.space_group_name_H-M   'P 1'
#
loop_
_entity.id
_entity.type
_entity.pdbx_description
1 polymer ?
#
loop_
_entity_poly.entity_id
_entity_poly.type
_entity_poly.pdbx_seq_one_letter_code
_entity_poly.pdbx_strand_id
1 'polypeptide(L)'
;MVSENYTLLLMDATNRYNLSAFSTDAGPTMSHEDETEMIVSTIVAIFFGFIGITGLLGNALVVLVVLSNPQMRSTTNLLIINLAIADLLFVVFCVPFTATDYVLASWPFGELWCKSVQYLIVVTAHASIYTLVLMSLDRFLAVVHPIASMVIRTEKNTVLAITILWVLIITTGLPVSFAHGINVSNRLATAIYLCSIDLIEKPQFIRNPTMVVRGR
;
A
#
# COMPACT_ATOMS: atom_id res chain seq x y z
N MET A 1 74.00 -15.25 -10.65
CA MET A 1 73.17 -14.05 -10.45
C MET A 1 72.08 -13.86 -11.52
N VAL A 2 71.93 -14.77 -12.49
CA VAL A 2 70.89 -14.67 -13.54
C VAL A 2 69.74 -15.67 -13.33
N SER A 3 69.97 -16.81 -12.66
CA SER A 3 68.97 -17.89 -12.48
C SER A 3 67.84 -17.59 -11.49
N GLU A 4 68.08 -16.80 -10.43
CA GLU A 4 67.06 -16.51 -9.40
C GLU A 4 65.95 -15.57 -9.89
N ASN A 5 66.25 -14.71 -10.87
CA ASN A 5 65.25 -13.82 -11.49
C ASN A 5 64.29 -14.59 -12.40
N TYR A 6 64.74 -15.68 -13.04
CA TYR A 6 63.87 -16.50 -13.88
C TYR A 6 62.87 -17.30 -13.04
N THR A 7 63.28 -17.86 -11.90
CA THR A 7 62.34 -18.55 -10.99
C THR A 7 61.32 -17.59 -10.38
N LEU A 8 61.71 -16.37 -10.03
CA LEU A 8 60.78 -15.34 -9.57
C LEU A 8 59.81 -14.86 -10.65
N LEU A 9 60.28 -14.65 -11.89
CA LEU A 9 59.43 -14.29 -13.03
C LEU A 9 58.47 -15.41 -13.40
N LEU A 10 58.92 -16.67 -13.35
CA LEU A 10 58.07 -17.82 -13.60
C LEU A 10 57.05 -18.00 -12.48
N MET A 11 57.39 -17.77 -11.20
CA MET A 11 56.42 -17.81 -10.09
C MET A 11 55.39 -16.69 -10.17
N ASP A 12 55.78 -15.47 -10.57
CA ASP A 12 54.87 -14.33 -10.76
C ASP A 12 53.94 -14.51 -11.98
N ALA A 13 54.48 -14.98 -13.11
CA ALA A 13 53.68 -15.42 -14.24
C ALA A 13 52.78 -16.61 -13.87
N THR A 14 53.25 -17.48 -12.97
CA THR A 14 52.50 -18.64 -12.48
C THR A 14 51.30 -18.23 -11.65
N ASN A 15 51.52 -17.28 -10.75
CA ASN A 15 50.49 -16.74 -9.89
C ASN A 15 49.47 -15.92 -10.69
N ARG A 16 49.92 -15.15 -11.68
CA ARG A 16 49.03 -14.44 -12.62
C ARG A 16 48.19 -15.39 -13.46
N TYR A 17 48.75 -16.51 -13.97
CA TYR A 17 47.94 -17.47 -14.72
C TYR A 17 46.92 -18.17 -13.81
N ASN A 18 47.29 -18.53 -12.58
CA ASN A 18 46.39 -19.15 -11.62
C ASN A 18 45.27 -18.18 -11.21
N LEU A 19 45.59 -16.89 -11.03
CA LEU A 19 44.62 -15.86 -10.72
C LEU A 19 43.65 -15.62 -11.89
N SER A 20 44.13 -15.62 -13.13
CA SER A 20 43.26 -15.55 -14.32
C SER A 20 42.45 -16.83 -14.54
N ALA A 21 43.03 -18.01 -14.30
CA ALA A 21 42.35 -19.30 -14.45
C ALA A 21 41.27 -19.51 -13.37
N PHE A 22 41.47 -18.96 -12.17
CA PHE A 22 40.45 -18.93 -11.12
C PHE A 22 39.35 -17.88 -11.37
N SER A 23 39.60 -16.91 -12.25
CA SER A 23 38.65 -15.84 -12.60
C SER A 23 37.79 -16.15 -13.84
N THR A 24 37.88 -17.35 -14.41
CA THR A 24 37.22 -17.66 -15.70
C THR A 24 36.21 -18.81 -15.64
N ASP A 25 35.49 -18.95 -14.52
CA ASP A 25 34.17 -19.62 -14.56
C ASP A 25 33.20 -19.08 -13.48
N ALA A 26 33.22 -17.76 -13.28
CA ALA A 26 32.00 -17.08 -12.88
C ALA A 26 31.28 -16.69 -14.18
N GLY A 27 30.61 -17.67 -14.82
CA GLY A 27 29.45 -17.35 -15.65
C GLY A 27 28.52 -16.42 -14.85
N PRO A 28 27.67 -15.60 -15.49
CA PRO A 28 26.84 -14.67 -14.72
C PRO A 28 26.04 -15.52 -13.74
N THR A 29 26.38 -15.43 -12.44
CA THR A 29 25.53 -15.88 -11.37
C THR A 29 24.34 -14.94 -11.47
N MET A 30 23.36 -15.32 -12.30
CA MET A 30 22.02 -14.78 -12.27
C MET A 30 21.63 -14.90 -10.81
N SER A 31 21.63 -13.75 -10.12
CA SER A 31 21.78 -13.77 -8.68
C SER A 31 20.54 -14.42 -8.08
N HIS A 32 20.71 -15.18 -7.00
CA HIS A 32 19.58 -15.75 -6.25
C HIS A 32 18.58 -14.64 -5.82
N GLU A 33 19.05 -13.39 -5.77
CA GLU A 33 18.27 -12.18 -5.52
C GLU A 33 17.41 -11.80 -6.75
N ASP A 34 17.95 -11.81 -7.97
CA ASP A 34 17.19 -11.50 -9.21
C ASP A 34 16.10 -12.55 -9.51
N GLU A 35 16.38 -13.83 -9.29
CA GLU A 35 15.39 -14.91 -9.48
C GLU A 35 14.23 -14.76 -8.48
N THR A 36 14.55 -14.39 -7.24
CA THR A 36 13.55 -14.16 -6.19
C THR A 36 12.69 -12.92 -6.50
N GLU A 37 13.29 -11.82 -6.96
CA GLU A 37 12.55 -10.60 -7.32
C GLU A 37 11.58 -10.84 -8.50
N MET A 38 12.00 -11.59 -9.51
CA MET A 38 11.16 -11.94 -10.67
C MET A 38 10.00 -12.85 -10.30
N ILE A 39 10.23 -13.84 -9.44
CA ILE A 39 9.19 -14.74 -8.93
C ILE A 39 8.18 -13.95 -8.08
N VAL A 40 8.66 -13.09 -7.16
CA VAL A 40 7.80 -12.27 -6.31
C VAL A 40 6.94 -11.33 -7.14
N SER A 41 7.54 -10.58 -8.08
CA SER A 41 6.81 -9.65 -8.97
C SER A 41 5.70 -10.36 -9.76
N THR A 42 6.01 -11.52 -10.34
CA THR A 42 5.05 -12.33 -11.11
C THR A 42 3.89 -12.83 -10.24
N ILE A 43 4.20 -13.40 -9.08
CA ILE A 43 3.20 -13.91 -8.14
C ILE A 43 2.29 -12.79 -7.66
N VAL A 44 2.88 -11.66 -7.27
CA VAL A 44 2.15 -10.48 -6.78
C VAL A 44 1.21 -9.92 -7.85
N ALA A 45 1.66 -9.81 -9.10
CA ALA A 45 0.83 -9.36 -10.20
C ALA A 45 -0.39 -10.28 -10.44
N ILE A 46 -0.21 -11.60 -10.37
CA ILE A 46 -1.31 -12.57 -10.51
C ILE A 46 -2.31 -12.42 -9.35
N PHE A 47 -1.84 -12.30 -8.12
CA PHE A 47 -2.70 -12.12 -6.95
C PHE A 47 -3.50 -10.82 -7.00
N PHE A 48 -2.85 -9.69 -7.30
CA PHE A 48 -3.56 -8.41 -7.43
C PHE A 48 -4.53 -8.42 -8.62
N GLY A 49 -4.19 -9.07 -9.73
CA GLY A 49 -5.11 -9.28 -10.85
C GLY A 49 -6.35 -10.07 -10.44
N PHE A 50 -6.17 -11.17 -9.72
CA PHE A 50 -7.28 -11.98 -9.22
C PHE A 50 -8.16 -11.22 -8.23
N ILE A 51 -7.57 -10.53 -7.25
CA ILE A 51 -8.29 -9.68 -6.29
C ILE A 51 -9.04 -8.56 -7.02
N GLY A 52 -8.41 -7.94 -8.01
CA GLY A 52 -9.02 -6.88 -8.80
C GLY A 52 -10.24 -7.36 -9.58
N ILE A 53 -10.13 -8.48 -10.30
CA ILE A 53 -11.23 -9.02 -11.10
C ILE A 53 -12.37 -9.50 -10.20
N THR A 54 -12.06 -10.33 -9.20
CA THR A 54 -13.08 -10.89 -8.30
C THR A 54 -13.72 -9.81 -7.43
N GLY A 55 -12.94 -8.85 -6.95
CA GLY A 55 -13.42 -7.71 -6.18
C GLY A 55 -14.30 -6.77 -7.02
N LEU A 56 -13.93 -6.48 -8.27
CA LEU A 56 -14.75 -5.66 -9.16
C LEU A 56 -16.08 -6.36 -9.49
N LEU A 57 -16.02 -7.60 -9.98
CA LEU A 57 -17.21 -8.36 -10.38
C LEU A 57 -18.12 -8.63 -9.18
N GLY A 58 -17.55 -9.06 -8.05
CA GLY A 58 -18.29 -9.39 -6.83
C GLY A 58 -19.00 -8.18 -6.25
N ASN A 59 -18.28 -7.07 -6.02
CA ASN A 59 -18.88 -5.88 -5.43
C ASN A 59 -19.84 -5.17 -6.39
N ALA A 60 -19.56 -5.16 -7.70
CA ALA A 60 -20.50 -4.64 -8.68
C ALA A 60 -21.80 -5.45 -8.71
N LEU A 61 -21.71 -6.79 -8.68
CA LEU A 61 -22.88 -7.67 -8.59
C LEU A 61 -23.71 -7.37 -7.34
N VAL A 62 -23.06 -7.21 -6.19
CA VAL A 62 -23.72 -6.86 -4.93
C VAL A 62 -24.51 -5.55 -5.08
N VAL A 63 -23.90 -4.50 -5.63
CA VAL A 63 -24.59 -3.23 -5.89
C VAL A 63 -25.78 -3.43 -6.82
N LEU A 64 -25.60 -4.15 -7.93
CA LEU A 64 -26.67 -4.41 -8.90
C LEU A 64 -27.85 -5.17 -8.29
N VAL A 65 -27.59 -6.23 -7.53
CA VAL A 65 -28.63 -7.07 -6.90
C VAL A 65 -29.43 -6.28 -5.86
N VAL A 66 -28.74 -5.46 -5.05
CA VAL A 66 -29.40 -4.67 -4.00
C VAL A 66 -30.20 -3.52 -4.61
N LEU A 67 -29.69 -2.84 -5.64
CA LEU A 67 -30.42 -1.78 -6.34
C LEU A 67 -31.63 -2.30 -7.13
N SER A 68 -31.54 -3.52 -7.68
CA SER A 68 -32.63 -4.15 -8.44
C SER A 68 -33.79 -4.61 -7.56
N ASN A 69 -33.58 -4.76 -6.24
CA ASN A 69 -34.61 -5.21 -5.30
C ASN A 69 -34.91 -4.16 -4.21
N PRO A 70 -35.55 -3.02 -4.56
CA PRO A 70 -35.84 -1.93 -3.62
C PRO A 70 -36.89 -2.28 -2.56
N GLN A 71 -37.66 -3.38 -2.71
CA GLN A 71 -38.56 -3.89 -1.68
C GLN A 71 -37.83 -4.37 -0.41
N MET A 72 -36.50 -4.49 -0.45
CA MET A 72 -35.64 -4.70 0.73
C MET A 72 -34.83 -3.46 1.10
N ARG A 73 -35.35 -2.23 1.00
CA ARG A 73 -34.68 -1.05 1.58
C ARG A 73 -34.69 -1.11 3.11
N SER A 74 -33.81 -1.95 3.64
CA SER A 74 -33.53 -2.13 5.06
C SER A 74 -32.19 -1.49 5.38
N THR A 75 -31.98 -1.15 6.65
CA THR A 75 -30.71 -0.63 7.17
C THR A 75 -29.51 -1.50 6.78
N THR A 76 -29.68 -2.83 6.81
CA THR A 76 -28.61 -3.76 6.38
C THR A 76 -28.23 -3.54 4.92
N ASN A 77 -29.19 -3.33 4.02
CA ASN A 77 -28.92 -3.20 2.59
C ASN A 77 -28.17 -1.90 2.26
N LEU A 78 -28.41 -0.83 3.02
CA LEU A 78 -27.61 0.39 2.94
C LEU A 78 -26.16 0.15 3.37
N LEU A 79 -25.94 -0.62 4.44
CA LEU A 79 -24.59 -0.99 4.88
C LEU A 79 -23.89 -1.89 3.85
N ILE A 80 -24.61 -2.80 3.20
CA ILE A 80 -24.07 -3.66 2.13
C ILE A 80 -23.62 -2.82 0.94
N ILE A 81 -24.44 -1.85 0.51
CA ILE A 81 -24.03 -0.93 -0.56
C ILE A 81 -22.82 -0.09 -0.14
N ASN A 82 -22.78 0.43 1.09
CA ASN A 82 -21.63 1.21 1.58
C ASN A 82 -20.33 0.39 1.55
N LEU A 83 -20.38 -0.88 1.99
CA LEU A 83 -19.25 -1.79 1.93
C LEU A 83 -18.81 -2.02 0.49
N ALA A 84 -19.75 -2.33 -0.41
CA ALA A 84 -19.44 -2.57 -1.82
C ALA A 84 -18.83 -1.33 -2.50
N ILE A 85 -19.29 -0.11 -2.16
CA ILE A 85 -18.69 1.12 -2.66
C ILE A 85 -17.25 1.27 -2.14
N ALA A 86 -17.00 1.04 -0.84
CA ALA A 86 -15.66 1.11 -0.27
C ALA A 86 -14.69 0.12 -0.94
N ASP A 87 -15.15 -1.11 -1.18
CA ASP A 87 -14.34 -2.15 -1.83
C ASP A 87 -14.12 -1.86 -3.32
N LEU A 88 -15.11 -1.31 -4.04
CA LEU A 88 -14.94 -0.85 -5.42
C LEU A 88 -13.92 0.29 -5.52
N LEU A 89 -13.96 1.25 -4.58
CA LEU A 89 -12.96 2.32 -4.51
C LEU A 89 -11.56 1.74 -4.30
N PHE A 90 -11.39 0.78 -3.39
CA PHE A 90 -10.11 0.12 -3.17
C PHE A 90 -9.61 -0.62 -4.41
N VAL A 91 -10.47 -1.40 -5.06
CA VAL A 91 -10.10 -2.19 -6.24
C VAL A 91 -9.75 -1.31 -7.44
N VAL A 92 -10.46 -0.19 -7.65
CA VAL A 92 -10.23 0.68 -8.81
C VAL A 92 -9.04 1.61 -8.60
N PHE A 93 -8.90 2.19 -7.40
CA PHE A 93 -7.90 3.24 -7.15
C PHE A 93 -6.65 2.79 -6.39
N CYS A 94 -6.69 1.66 -5.69
CA CYS A 94 -5.55 1.19 -4.92
C CYS A 94 -4.84 0.04 -5.62
N VAL A 95 -5.57 -1.03 -5.97
CA VAL A 95 -5.00 -2.26 -6.54
C VAL A 95 -4.11 -2.05 -7.76
N PRO A 96 -4.51 -1.35 -8.85
CA PRO A 96 -3.65 -1.22 -10.03
C PRO A 96 -2.38 -0.39 -9.77
N PHE A 97 -2.47 0.60 -8.90
CA PHE A 97 -1.35 1.46 -8.55
C PHE A 97 -0.37 0.75 -7.62
N THR A 98 -0.88 0.02 -6.62
CA THR A 98 -0.07 -0.85 -5.77
C THR A 98 0.59 -1.96 -6.59
N ALA A 99 -0.13 -2.59 -7.53
CA ALA A 99 0.46 -3.59 -8.42
C ALA A 99 1.59 -3.00 -9.26
N THR A 100 1.43 -1.76 -9.75
CA THR A 100 2.50 -1.06 -10.49
C THR A 100 3.72 -0.80 -9.60
N ASP A 101 3.53 -0.40 -8.34
CA ASP A 101 4.62 -0.19 -7.38
C ASP A 101 5.41 -1.48 -7.07
N TYR A 102 4.74 -2.63 -7.07
CA TYR A 102 5.41 -3.93 -6.90
C TYR A 102 6.12 -4.43 -8.16
N VAL A 103 5.64 -4.08 -9.35
CA VAL A 103 6.20 -4.56 -10.63
C VAL A 103 7.30 -3.64 -11.15
N LEU A 104 7.17 -2.32 -10.95
CA LEU A 104 8.16 -1.33 -11.37
C LEU A 104 9.09 -1.00 -10.20
N ALA A 105 10.39 -0.93 -10.48
CA ALA A 105 11.38 -0.47 -9.51
C ALA A 105 11.27 1.03 -9.14
N SER A 106 10.48 1.81 -9.89
CA SER A 106 10.32 3.26 -9.72
C SER A 106 8.85 3.67 -9.80
N TRP A 107 8.42 4.58 -8.92
CA TRP A 107 7.09 5.17 -8.91
C TRP A 107 6.95 6.32 -9.94
N PRO A 108 6.15 6.16 -11.01
CA PRO A 108 6.08 7.14 -12.10
C PRO A 108 4.98 8.21 -11.93
N PHE A 109 4.04 8.05 -10.99
CA PHE A 109 2.83 8.88 -10.91
C PHE A 109 3.00 10.18 -10.11
N GLY A 110 4.17 10.41 -9.53
CA GLY A 110 4.48 11.60 -8.74
C GLY A 110 3.91 11.58 -7.31
N GLU A 111 4.23 12.62 -6.55
CA GLU A 111 4.07 12.65 -5.08
C GLU A 111 2.60 12.70 -4.66
N LEU A 112 1.80 13.48 -5.39
CA LEU A 112 0.36 13.60 -5.12
C LEU A 112 -0.35 12.25 -5.20
N TRP A 113 -0.03 11.44 -6.21
CA TRP A 113 -0.62 10.12 -6.38
C TRP A 113 -0.12 9.12 -5.33
N CYS A 114 1.17 9.17 -4.96
CA CYS A 114 1.69 8.36 -3.86
C CYS A 114 0.91 8.62 -2.56
N LYS A 115 0.78 9.89 -2.16
CA LYS A 115 0.01 10.29 -0.98
C LYS A 115 -1.45 9.87 -1.07
N SER A 116 -2.07 10.07 -2.24
CA SER A 116 -3.49 9.77 -2.44
C SER A 116 -3.78 8.27 -2.37
N VAL A 117 -2.97 7.42 -3.02
CA VAL A 117 -3.15 5.96 -3.00
C VAL A 117 -2.96 5.41 -1.58
N GLN A 118 -1.90 5.83 -0.88
CA GLN A 118 -1.64 5.37 0.48
C GLN A 118 -2.73 5.83 1.46
N TYR A 119 -3.21 7.06 1.31
CA TYR A 119 -4.36 7.57 2.05
C TYR A 119 -5.64 6.77 1.75
N LEU A 120 -5.95 6.53 0.47
CA LEU A 120 -7.14 5.79 0.06
C LEU A 120 -7.13 4.35 0.57
N ILE A 121 -5.99 3.65 0.53
CA ILE A 121 -5.85 2.29 1.10
C ILE A 121 -6.30 2.26 2.56
N VAL A 122 -5.84 3.24 3.36
CA VAL A 122 -6.21 3.32 4.78
C VAL A 122 -7.68 3.68 4.95
N VAL A 123 -8.19 4.65 4.19
CA VAL A 123 -9.59 5.08 4.25
C VAL A 123 -10.53 3.94 3.89
N THR A 124 -10.29 3.22 2.79
CA THR A 124 -11.14 2.11 2.37
C THR A 124 -11.06 0.94 3.36
N ALA A 125 -9.89 0.64 3.91
CA ALA A 125 -9.76 -0.40 4.94
C ALA A 125 -10.57 -0.07 6.21
N HIS A 126 -10.48 1.17 6.71
CA HIS A 126 -11.27 1.61 7.86
C HIS A 126 -12.77 1.64 7.54
N ALA A 127 -13.15 2.10 6.34
CA ALA A 127 -14.54 2.08 5.89
C ALA A 127 -15.12 0.67 5.91
N SER A 128 -14.41 -0.33 5.39
CA SER A 128 -14.87 -1.71 5.40
C SER A 128 -14.96 -2.27 6.82
N ILE A 129 -13.95 -2.04 7.67
CA ILE A 129 -13.97 -2.48 9.09
C ILE A 129 -15.16 -1.88 9.84
N TYR A 130 -15.33 -0.57 9.82
CA TYR A 130 -16.43 0.07 10.56
C TYR A 130 -17.80 -0.29 9.99
N THR A 131 -17.90 -0.53 8.67
CA THR A 131 -19.14 -1.01 8.07
C THR A 131 -19.49 -2.41 8.54
N LEU A 132 -18.51 -3.32 8.63
CA LEU A 132 -18.72 -4.67 9.18
C LEU A 132 -19.12 -4.63 10.67
N VAL A 133 -18.55 -3.70 11.44
CA VAL A 133 -18.95 -3.45 12.83
C VAL A 133 -20.41 -2.99 12.87
N LEU A 134 -20.82 -2.04 12.04
CA LEU A 134 -22.22 -1.60 11.95
C LEU A 134 -23.16 -2.72 11.52
N MET A 135 -22.76 -3.57 10.55
CA MET A 135 -23.56 -4.73 10.16
C MET A 135 -23.75 -5.69 11.33
N SER A 136 -22.68 -5.93 12.10
CA SER A 136 -22.73 -6.80 13.28
C SER A 136 -23.63 -6.21 14.36
N LEU A 137 -23.55 -4.90 14.60
CA LEU A 137 -24.43 -4.19 15.54
C LEU A 137 -25.88 -4.21 15.08
N ASP A 138 -26.15 -4.01 13.79
CA ASP A 138 -27.50 -4.08 13.21
C ASP A 138 -28.13 -5.47 13.45
N ARG A 139 -27.34 -6.54 13.28
CA ARG A 139 -27.77 -7.93 13.54
C ARG A 139 -27.95 -8.20 15.03
N PHE A 140 -27.05 -7.71 15.87
CA PHE A 140 -27.15 -7.84 17.32
C PHE A 140 -28.42 -7.16 17.87
N LEU A 141 -28.69 -5.92 17.48
CA LEU A 141 -29.87 -5.17 17.91
C LEU A 141 -31.17 -5.85 17.47
N ALA A 142 -31.20 -6.40 16.25
CA ALA A 142 -32.36 -7.10 15.73
C ALA A 142 -32.75 -8.33 16.58
N VAL A 143 -31.77 -9.03 17.15
CA VAL A 143 -31.99 -10.26 17.91
C VAL A 143 -32.20 -9.98 19.40
N VAL A 144 -31.35 -9.15 20.01
CA VAL A 144 -31.32 -8.98 21.48
C VAL A 144 -32.28 -7.89 21.95
N HIS A 145 -32.52 -6.87 21.13
CA HIS A 145 -33.33 -5.70 21.51
C HIS A 145 -34.40 -5.37 20.46
N PRO A 146 -35.41 -6.24 20.27
CA PRO A 146 -36.38 -6.14 19.17
C PRO A 146 -37.18 -4.82 19.18
N ILE A 147 -37.56 -4.30 20.35
CA ILE A 147 -38.30 -3.03 20.47
C ILE A 147 -37.41 -1.83 20.13
N ALA A 148 -36.18 -1.79 20.67
CA ALA A 148 -35.23 -0.72 20.36
C ALA A 148 -34.80 -0.75 18.88
N SER A 149 -34.65 -1.95 18.32
CA SER A 149 -34.35 -2.18 16.90
C SER A 149 -35.35 -1.48 15.98
N MET A 150 -36.65 -1.45 16.29
CA MET A 150 -37.65 -0.75 15.46
C MET A 150 -37.45 0.77 15.38
N VAL A 151 -36.89 1.38 16.43
CA VAL A 151 -36.65 2.84 16.49
C VAL A 151 -35.24 3.19 16.02
N ILE A 152 -34.26 2.34 16.31
CA ILE A 152 -32.85 2.58 15.99
C ILE A 152 -32.56 2.26 14.51
N ARG A 153 -33.07 1.15 13.98
CA ARG A 153 -32.83 0.68 12.60
C ARG A 153 -33.70 1.41 11.59
N THR A 154 -33.55 2.73 11.52
CA THR A 154 -34.16 3.55 10.47
C THR A 154 -33.13 3.91 9.41
N GLU A 155 -33.57 4.05 8.16
CA GLU A 155 -32.68 4.46 7.05
C GLU A 155 -31.95 5.78 7.37
N LYS A 156 -32.64 6.74 7.97
CA LYS A 156 -32.07 8.04 8.36
C LYS A 156 -30.93 7.88 9.37
N ASN A 157 -31.13 7.06 10.41
CA ASN A 157 -30.10 6.81 11.42
C ASN A 157 -28.90 6.06 10.81
N THR A 158 -29.14 5.09 9.92
CA THR A 158 -28.07 4.37 9.24
C THR A 158 -27.27 5.28 8.31
N VAL A 159 -27.93 6.12 7.51
CA VAL A 159 -27.24 7.10 6.66
C VAL A 159 -26.43 8.08 7.52
N LEU A 160 -27.01 8.60 8.61
CA LEU A 160 -26.29 9.47 9.54
C LEU A 160 -25.06 8.78 10.15
N ALA A 161 -25.19 7.53 10.59
CA ALA A 161 -24.08 6.75 11.15
C ALA A 161 -22.97 6.54 10.10
N ILE A 162 -23.33 6.20 8.86
CA ILE A 162 -22.39 6.08 7.74
C ILE A 162 -21.68 7.41 7.52
N THR A 163 -22.41 8.53 7.44
CA THR A 163 -21.81 9.85 7.24
C THR A 163 -20.83 10.21 8.36
N ILE A 164 -21.18 9.96 9.62
CA ILE A 164 -20.29 10.19 10.76
C ILE A 164 -19.01 9.34 10.63
N LEU A 165 -19.14 8.07 10.27
CA LEU A 165 -17.98 7.20 10.05
C LEU A 165 -17.09 7.72 8.94
N TRP A 166 -17.64 8.14 7.80
CA TRP A 166 -16.84 8.70 6.71
C TRP A 166 -16.05 9.93 7.17
N VAL A 167 -16.67 10.84 7.92
CA VAL A 167 -15.98 12.02 8.47
C VAL A 167 -14.87 11.60 9.44
N LEU A 168 -15.14 10.65 10.34
CA LEU A 168 -14.15 10.13 11.27
C LEU A 168 -12.97 9.50 10.53
N ILE A 169 -13.23 8.60 9.58
CA ILE A 169 -12.22 7.89 8.79
C ILE A 169 -11.34 8.88 8.02
N ILE A 170 -11.95 9.84 7.34
CA ILE A 170 -11.24 10.88 6.58
C ILE A 170 -10.32 11.65 7.53
N THR A 171 -10.83 12.06 8.69
CA THR A 171 -10.07 12.82 9.68
C THR A 171 -8.91 12.01 10.27
N THR A 172 -9.14 10.75 10.63
CA THR A 172 -8.11 9.85 11.19
C THR A 172 -7.09 9.39 10.15
N GLY A 173 -7.45 9.40 8.87
CA GLY A 173 -6.55 9.05 7.77
C GLY A 173 -5.57 10.18 7.39
N LEU A 174 -5.88 11.45 7.73
CA LEU A 174 -5.04 12.60 7.35
C LEU A 174 -3.55 12.44 7.72
N PRO A 175 -3.15 11.94 8.91
CA PRO A 175 -1.74 11.77 9.25
C PRO A 175 -0.99 10.85 8.26
N VAL A 176 -1.68 9.88 7.64
CA VAL A 176 -1.08 8.94 6.69
C VAL A 176 -0.67 9.65 5.41
N SER A 177 -1.46 10.61 4.92
CA SER A 177 -1.13 11.36 3.71
C SER A 177 0.06 12.31 3.93
N PHE A 178 0.24 12.82 5.16
CA PHE A 178 1.40 13.61 5.55
C PHE A 178 2.65 12.78 5.83
N ALA A 179 2.48 11.51 6.22
CA ALA A 179 3.58 10.61 6.53
C ALA A 179 4.20 9.94 5.29
N HIS A 180 3.50 9.90 4.16
CA HIS A 180 4.02 9.33 2.91
C HIS A 180 4.52 10.42 1.98
N GLY A 181 5.54 10.08 1.18
CA GLY A 181 6.02 10.93 0.10
C GLY A 181 6.95 10.18 -0.83
N ILE A 182 7.67 10.93 -1.65
CA ILE A 182 8.60 10.36 -2.62
C ILE A 182 10.02 10.48 -2.09
N ASN A 183 10.66 9.33 -1.94
CA ASN A 183 12.07 9.24 -1.60
C ASN A 183 12.88 8.97 -2.88
N VAL A 184 13.98 9.71 -3.04
CA VAL A 184 14.90 9.53 -4.16
C VAL A 184 16.03 8.63 -3.72
N SER A 185 16.17 7.48 -4.37
CA SER A 185 17.27 6.54 -4.16
C SER A 185 18.16 6.50 -5.40
N ASN A 186 19.47 6.54 -5.21
CA ASN A 186 20.44 6.41 -6.30
C ASN A 186 20.88 4.95 -6.41
N ARG A 187 20.37 4.20 -7.40
CA ARG A 187 20.90 2.88 -7.75
C ARG A 187 21.68 2.97 -9.06
N LEU A 188 22.89 2.42 -9.10
CA LEU A 188 23.70 2.31 -10.33
C LEU A 188 23.79 3.64 -11.12
N ALA A 189 24.07 4.73 -10.41
CA ALA A 189 24.15 6.10 -10.96
C ALA A 189 22.84 6.66 -11.60
N THR A 190 21.70 6.02 -11.38
CA THR A 190 20.37 6.48 -11.81
C THR A 190 19.50 6.84 -10.59
N ALA A 191 18.80 7.97 -10.65
CA ALA A 191 17.85 8.38 -9.63
C ALA A 191 16.51 7.65 -9.81
N ILE A 192 16.08 6.93 -8.78
CA ILE A 192 14.82 6.17 -8.71
C ILE A 192 13.92 6.84 -7.68
N TYR A 193 12.64 7.02 -8.02
CA TYR A 193 11.62 7.57 -7.14
C TYR A 193 10.85 6.42 -6.48
N LEU A 194 10.72 6.43 -5.17
CA LEU A 194 10.03 5.40 -4.38
C LEU A 194 8.89 6.02 -3.58
N CYS A 195 7.72 5.39 -3.58
CA CYS A 195 6.60 5.79 -2.74
C CYS A 195 6.71 5.07 -1.39
N SER A 196 7.20 5.76 -0.36
CA SER A 196 7.40 5.18 0.97
C SER A 196 7.01 6.15 2.06
N ILE A 197 6.95 5.65 3.30
CA ILE A 197 6.85 6.52 4.47
C ILE A 197 8.07 7.44 4.45
N ASP A 198 7.81 8.74 4.39
CA ASP A 198 8.83 9.75 4.63
C ASP A 198 9.16 9.70 6.13
N LEU A 199 10.12 8.84 6.48
CA LEU A 199 10.85 8.93 7.74
C LEU A 199 11.78 10.15 7.71
N ILE A 200 11.25 11.30 7.31
CA ILE A 200 11.85 12.57 7.65
C ILE A 200 11.55 12.72 9.14
N GLU A 201 12.53 12.33 9.95
CA GLU A 201 12.87 13.00 11.21
C GLU A 201 12.45 14.46 11.09
N LYS A 202 11.27 14.86 11.58
CA LYS A 202 10.75 16.23 11.41
C LYS A 202 11.84 17.22 11.85
N PRO A 203 12.57 17.91 10.96
CA PRO A 203 13.40 18.99 11.41
C PRO A 203 12.45 20.18 11.47
N GLN A 204 12.36 20.81 12.65
CA GLN A 204 11.87 22.19 12.82
C GLN A 204 10.36 22.47 12.99
N PHE A 205 9.54 21.59 13.59
CA PHE A 205 8.33 22.12 14.30
C PHE A 205 8.66 22.67 15.72
N ILE A 206 9.96 22.78 16.08
CA ILE A 206 10.45 23.42 17.32
C ILE A 206 11.34 24.66 17.02
N ARG A 207 11.48 25.10 15.77
CA ARG A 207 12.29 26.28 15.41
C ARG A 207 11.64 26.93 14.19
N ASN A 208 10.72 27.87 14.28
CA ASN A 208 10.75 29.21 14.89
C ASN A 208 9.39 29.84 14.47
N PRO A 209 8.78 30.83 15.18
CA PRO A 209 9.42 32.11 15.47
C PRO A 209 8.96 32.83 16.77
N THR A 210 9.74 33.81 17.19
CA THR A 210 9.45 34.88 18.18
C THR A 210 9.42 34.58 19.69
N MET A 211 10.27 35.33 20.40
CA MET A 211 10.26 35.68 21.84
C MET A 211 10.74 34.65 22.87
N VAL A 212 12.03 34.71 23.19
CA VAL A 212 12.47 34.80 24.60
C VAL A 212 13.33 36.05 24.75
N VAL A 213 12.72 37.02 25.43
CA VAL A 213 13.28 38.24 26.03
C VAL A 213 14.40 37.89 27.03
N ARG A 214 15.35 38.83 27.25
CA ARG A 214 16.42 38.88 28.28
C ARG A 214 17.62 37.95 28.02
N GLY A 215 18.87 38.37 28.17
CA GLY A 215 19.42 39.61 28.68
C GLY A 215 20.85 39.38 29.19
N ARG A 216 21.63 40.47 29.18
CA ARG A 216 22.97 40.67 29.73
C ARG A 216 24.15 40.25 28.85
#